data_AF-A0A2A2ZBM7-F1
#
_entry.id   AF-A0A2A2ZBM7-F1
#
_cell.length_a   1.000
_cell.length_b   1.000
_cell.length_c   1.000
_cell.angle_alpha   90.00
_cell.angle_beta   90.00
_cell.angle_gamma   90.00
#
_symmetry.space_group_name_H-M   'P 1'
#
loop_
_entity.id
_entity.type
_entity.pdbx_description
1 polymer ?
#
loop_
_entity_poly.entity_id
_entity_poly.type
_entity_poly.pdbx_seq_one_letter_code
_entity_poly.pdbx_strand_id
1 'polypeptide(L)'
;MCAGWVGCHGSDLLALRLAAARGIIDGTELDINRITDASVALFSSGADAADHGLRDIDTPGVRACEAMNKIADRRSDTTTLE
;
A
#
# COMPACT_ATOMS: atom_id res chain seq x y z
N MET A 1 0.80 -5.23 8.63
CA MET A 1 1.42 -5.10 7.29
C MET A 1 0.31 -4.80 6.29
N CYS A 2 0.52 -3.96 5.28
CA CYS A 2 -0.54 -3.67 4.31
C CYS A 2 -0.73 -4.84 3.33
N ALA A 3 -1.94 -4.97 2.77
CA ALA A 3 -2.29 -6.06 1.87
C ALA A 3 -1.36 -6.16 0.65
N GLY A 4 -0.89 -5.03 0.11
CA GLY A 4 0.04 -5.03 -1.03
C GLY A 4 1.42 -5.62 -0.70
N TRP A 5 1.96 -5.33 0.49
CA TRP A 5 3.25 -5.87 0.91
C TRP A 5 3.18 -7.37 1.20
N VAL A 6 2.11 -7.80 1.86
CA VAL A 6 1.83 -9.24 2.09
C VAL A 6 1.58 -9.94 0.76
N GLY A 7 0.82 -9.32 -0.14
CA GLY A 7 0.49 -9.85 -1.46
C GLY A 7 1.68 -10.00 -2.41
N CYS A 8 2.61 -9.04 -2.40
CA CYS A 8 3.79 -9.07 -3.26
C CYS A 8 4.85 -10.06 -2.78
N HIS A 9 5.07 -10.19 -1.46
CA HIS A 9 6.18 -10.97 -0.91
C HIS A 9 5.77 -12.27 -0.20
N GLY A 10 4.50 -12.39 0.22
CA GLY A 10 3.95 -13.61 0.81
C GLY A 10 4.85 -14.27 1.85
N SER A 11 5.11 -15.56 1.68
CA SER A 11 5.88 -16.40 2.59
C SER A 11 7.36 -16.06 2.69
N ASP A 12 7.93 -15.23 1.81
CA ASP A 12 9.33 -14.78 1.93
C ASP A 12 9.54 -13.85 3.12
N LEU A 13 8.46 -13.27 3.64
CA LEU A 13 8.49 -12.37 4.78
C LEU A 13 8.78 -13.14 6.07
N LEU A 14 9.96 -12.90 6.67
CA LEU A 14 10.38 -13.50 7.94
C LEU A 14 9.32 -13.32 9.06
N ALA A 15 8.66 -12.15 9.11
CA ALA A 15 7.62 -11.87 10.09
C ALA A 15 6.44 -12.86 9.98
N LEU A 16 6.01 -13.20 8.76
CA LEU A 16 4.93 -14.15 8.52
C LEU A 16 5.35 -15.58 8.85
N ARG A 17 6.59 -15.96 8.50
CA ARG A 17 7.16 -17.26 8.89
C ARG A 17 7.27 -17.42 10.41
N LEU A 18 7.67 -16.37 11.12
CA LEU A 18 7.71 -16.36 12.59
C LEU A 18 6.32 -16.45 13.21
N ALA A 19 5.34 -15.73 12.66
CA ALA A 19 3.96 -15.81 13.12
C ALA A 19 3.39 -17.23 12.94
N ALA A 20 3.63 -17.85 11.78
CA ALA A 20 3.23 -19.23 11.51
C ALA A 20 3.95 -20.23 12.44
N ALA A 21 5.26 -20.09 12.63
CA ALA A 21 6.03 -20.94 13.55
C ALA A 21 5.57 -20.83 15.01
N ARG A 22 4.99 -19.70 15.40
CA ARG A 22 4.39 -19.47 16.72
C ARG A 22 2.92 -19.86 16.80
N GLY A 23 2.31 -20.36 15.72
CA GLY A 23 0.89 -20.69 15.66
C GLY A 23 -0.04 -19.48 15.79
N ILE A 24 0.45 -18.27 15.51
CA ILE A 24 -0.35 -17.04 15.53
C ILE A 24 -1.26 -16.97 14.29
N ILE A 25 -0.77 -17.50 13.17
CA ILE A 25 -1.50 -17.61 11.91
C ILE A 25 -1.37 -19.05 11.40
N ASP A 26 -2.41 -19.55 10.74
CA ASP A 26 -2.32 -20.81 10.01
C ASP A 26 -1.50 -20.57 8.73
N GLY A 27 -0.54 -21.47 8.44
CA GLY A 27 0.29 -21.38 7.24
C GLY A 27 -0.52 -21.42 5.94
N THR A 28 -1.74 -21.97 5.97
CA THR A 28 -2.69 -21.96 4.84
C THR A 28 -3.34 -20.59 4.60
N GLU A 29 -3.24 -19.68 5.58
CA GLU A 29 -3.81 -18.33 5.54
C GLU A 29 -2.86 -17.29 4.91
N LEU A 30 -1.66 -17.74 4.50
CA LEU A 30 -0.69 -16.96 3.72
C LEU A 30 -1.04 -16.87 2.22
N ASP A 31 -2.21 -17.41 1.82
CA ASP A 31 -2.69 -17.24 0.45
C ASP A 31 -3.07 -15.78 0.21
N ILE A 32 -2.14 -15.09 -0.45
CA ILE A 32 -2.22 -13.72 -0.93
C ILE A 32 -3.52 -13.42 -1.69
N ASN A 33 -4.12 -14.41 -2.35
CA ASN A 33 -5.39 -14.26 -3.05
C ASN A 33 -6.61 -14.15 -2.12
N ARG A 34 -6.50 -14.59 -0.85
CA ARG A 34 -7.56 -14.43 0.16
C ARG A 34 -7.53 -13.06 0.83
N ILE A 35 -6.39 -12.38 0.82
CA ILE A 35 -6.17 -11.11 1.56
C ILE A 35 -6.48 -9.90 0.67
N THR A 36 -6.28 -10.00 -0.64
CA THR A 36 -6.63 -8.94 -1.58
C THR A 36 -8.01 -9.15 -2.16
N ASP A 37 -8.93 -8.23 -1.88
CA ASP A 37 -10.13 -8.07 -2.69
C ASP A 37 -9.68 -7.83 -4.15
N ALA A 38 -10.14 -8.67 -5.07
CA ALA A 38 -9.65 -8.78 -6.45
C ALA A 38 -9.89 -7.51 -7.31
N SER A 39 -10.41 -6.43 -6.72
CA SER A 39 -10.72 -5.18 -7.40
C SER A 39 -9.50 -4.32 -7.73
N VAL A 40 -8.35 -4.53 -7.06
CA VAL A 40 -7.12 -3.77 -7.31
C VAL A 40 -5.95 -4.71 -7.51
N ALA A 41 -5.46 -4.79 -8.75
CA ALA A 41 -4.26 -5.55 -9.08
C ALA A 41 -3.07 -5.02 -8.27
N LEU A 42 -2.33 -5.93 -7.66
CA LEU A 42 -1.10 -5.58 -6.96
C LEU A 42 0.04 -5.36 -7.95
N PHE A 43 0.95 -4.46 -7.57
CA PHE A 43 2.25 -4.33 -8.25
C PHE A 43 3.12 -5.56 -7.99
N SER A 44 3.96 -5.91 -8.97
CA SER A 44 4.89 -7.04 -8.89
C SER A 44 6.01 -6.84 -7.86
N SER A 45 6.32 -5.59 -7.50
CA SER A 45 7.33 -5.26 -6.50
C SER A 45 6.99 -3.98 -5.74
N GLY A 46 7.62 -3.79 -4.57
CA GLY A 46 7.57 -2.52 -3.85
C GLY A 46 8.21 -1.36 -4.63
N ALA A 47 9.21 -1.64 -5.47
CA ALA A 47 9.83 -0.64 -6.34
C ALA A 47 8.83 -0.15 -7.40
N ASP A 48 8.12 -1.05 -8.07
CA ASP A 48 7.10 -0.69 -9.06
C ASP A 48 5.97 0.16 -8.44
N ALA A 49 5.58 -0.18 -7.20
CA ALA A 49 4.59 0.60 -6.45
C ALA A 49 5.11 2.01 -6.10
N ALA A 50 6.38 2.13 -5.70
CA ALA A 50 7.02 3.41 -5.40
C ALA A 50 7.16 4.28 -6.65
N ASP A 51 7.66 3.71 -7.75
CA ASP A 51 7.77 4.39 -9.05
C ASP A 51 6.40 4.86 -9.53
N HIS A 52 5.37 4.03 -9.36
CA HIS A 52 4.00 4.43 -9.68
C HIS A 52 3.50 5.59 -8.80
N GLY A 53 3.78 5.58 -7.50
CA GLY A 53 3.37 6.65 -6.58
C GLY A 53 4.12 7.96 -6.77
N LEU A 54 5.37 7.91 -7.26
CA LEU A 54 6.20 9.09 -7.50
C LEU A 54 5.95 9.75 -8.86
N ARG A 55 5.37 9.03 -9.83
CA ARG A 55 5.22 9.49 -11.23
C ARG A 55 4.69 10.92 -11.37
N ASP A 56 3.67 11.27 -10.59
CA ASP A 56 2.95 12.54 -10.71
C ASP A 56 3.23 13.47 -9.53
N ILE A 57 4.31 13.24 -8.77
CA ILE A 57 4.60 14.03 -7.56
C ILE A 57 4.92 15.49 -7.89
N ASP A 58 5.68 15.72 -8.96
CA ASP A 58 6.06 17.06 -9.41
C ASP A 58 4.97 17.71 -10.27
N THR A 59 4.06 16.92 -10.84
CA THR A 59 2.96 17.41 -11.69
C THR A 59 1.69 16.60 -11.42
N PRO A 60 1.03 16.84 -10.26
CA PRO A 60 -0.15 16.09 -9.86
C PRO A 60 -1.32 16.33 -10.81
N GLY A 61 -2.06 15.27 -11.11
CA GLY A 61 -3.27 15.35 -11.92
C GLY A 61 -4.42 16.06 -11.19
N VAL A 62 -5.44 16.48 -11.94
CA VAL A 62 -6.60 17.26 -11.43
C VAL A 62 -7.23 16.63 -10.18
N ARG A 63 -7.47 15.30 -10.18
CA ARG A 63 -8.04 14.60 -9.02
C ARG A 63 -7.15 14.65 -7.77
N ALA A 64 -5.83 14.61 -7.95
CA ALA A 64 -4.90 14.72 -6.84
C ALA A 64 -4.94 16.14 -6.25
N CYS A 65 -4.92 17.17 -7.10
CA CYS A 65 -5.07 18.56 -6.68
C CYS A 65 -6.39 18.80 -5.93
N GLU A 66 -7.51 18.27 -6.42
CA GLU A 66 -8.80 18.35 -5.74
C GLU A 66 -8.77 17.73 -4.33
N ALA A 67 -8.13 16.57 -4.18
CA ALA A 67 -7.97 15.91 -2.88
C ALA A 67 -7.05 16.70 -1.94
N MET A 68 -5.95 17.26 -2.46
CA MET A 68 -5.02 18.11 -1.70
C MET A 68 -5.74 19.36 -1.18
N ASN A 69 -6.48 20.06 -2.04
CA ASN A 69 -7.27 21.25 -1.65
C ASN A 69 -8.30 20.90 -0.57
N LYS A 70 -9.03 19.79 -0.73
CA LYS A 70 -9.98 19.32 0.29
C LYS A 70 -9.34 19.06 1.65
N ILE A 71 -8.09 18.58 1.68
CA ILE A 71 -7.35 18.36 2.92
C ILE A 71 -6.92 19.71 3.50
N ALA A 72 -6.31 20.57 2.70
CA ALA A 72 -5.86 21.90 3.11
C ALA A 72 -7.01 22.74 3.71
N ASP A 73 -8.20 22.71 3.10
CA ASP A 73 -9.39 23.41 3.58
C ASP A 73 -9.83 22.97 4.99
N ARG A 74 -9.52 21.73 5.38
CA ARG A 74 -9.95 21.12 6.65
C ARG A 74 -8.84 21.05 7.69
N ARG A 75 -7.59 21.15 7.26
CA ARG A 75 -6.39 20.93 8.06
C ARG A 75 -5.46 22.12 7.91
N SER A 76 -5.61 23.08 8.82
CA SER A 76 -4.73 24.25 8.93
C SER A 76 -3.29 23.89 9.33
N ASP A 77 -3.05 22.66 9.80
CA ASP A 77 -1.73 22.13 10.15
C ASP A 77 -0.95 21.57 8.94
N THR A 78 -1.60 21.42 7.79
CA THR A 78 -0.95 21.04 6.53
C THR A 78 -0.77 22.28 5.66
N THR A 79 0.45 22.82 5.61
CA THR A 79 0.79 23.99 4.79
C THR A 79 0.70 23.66 3.30
N THR A 80 -0.02 24.48 2.57
CA THR A 80 -0.14 24.45 1.10
C THR A 80 1.22 24.78 0.47
N LEU A 81 1.64 23.99 -0.52
CA LEU A 81 2.76 24.33 -1.38
C LEU A 81 2.35 25.56 -2.22
N GLU A 82 3.01 26.70 -2.01
CA GLU A 82 2.90 27.90 -2.86
C GLU A 82 3.59 27.69 -4.22
#